data_AF-A0A523MF11-F1
#
_entry.id   AF-A0A523MF11-F1
#
_cell.length_a   1.000
_cell.length_b   1.000
_cell.length_c   1.000
_cell.angle_alpha   90.00
_cell.angle_beta   90.00
_cell.angle_gamma   90.00
#
_symmetry.space_group_name_H-M   'P 1'
#
loop_
_entity.id
_entity.type
_entity.pdbx_description
1 polymer ?
#
loop_
_entity_poly.entity_id
_entity_poly.type
_entity_poly.pdbx_seq_one_letter_code
_entity_poly.pdbx_strand_id
1 'polypeptide(L)' 'MSWHSEPFAADDVVFLDGLGKRQLYIVPSQELVILRTGPNDFGWDDSRLPDILIRALQGKDAA' A
#
# COMPACT_ATOMS: atom_id res chain seq x y z
N MET A 1 12.11 6.26 7.66
CA MET A 1 11.08 6.06 8.67
C MET A 1 9.76 5.99 7.95
N SER A 2 8.94 4.98 8.23
CA SER A 2 7.61 4.85 7.62
C SER A 2 6.73 6.04 7.97
N TRP A 3 6.02 6.58 6.99
CA TRP A 3 5.07 7.67 7.16
C TRP A 3 3.80 7.39 6.35
N HIS A 4 2.65 7.52 7.01
CA HIS A 4 1.33 7.37 6.40
C HIS A 4 0.51 8.60 6.75
N SER A 5 -0.15 9.22 5.77
CA SER A 5 -1.08 10.33 6.04
C SER A 5 -2.45 9.85 6.53
N GLU A 6 -2.82 8.61 6.22
CA GLU A 6 -4.04 7.94 6.64
C GLU A 6 -3.77 6.45 6.99
N PRO A 7 -4.66 5.80 7.77
CA PRO A 7 -4.63 4.35 7.89
C PRO A 7 -4.81 3.67 6.53
N PHE A 8 -4.22 2.50 6.34
CA PHE A 8 -4.48 1.72 5.13
C PHE A 8 -5.98 1.42 4.95
N ALA A 9 -6.42 1.38 3.70
CA ALA A 9 -7.83 1.19 3.33
C ALA A 9 -8.35 -0.24 3.55
N ALA A 10 -7.52 -1.17 4.03
CA ALA A 10 -7.90 -2.51 4.45
C ALA A 10 -7.24 -2.85 5.79
N ASP A 11 -7.99 -3.56 6.66
CA ASP A 11 -7.54 -3.89 8.02
C ASP A 11 -6.43 -4.96 8.05
N ASP A 12 -6.25 -5.71 6.96
CA ASP A 12 -5.35 -6.86 6.88
C ASP A 12 -4.08 -6.61 6.04
N VAL A 13 -3.70 -5.34 5.86
CA VAL A 13 -2.45 -4.99 5.18
C VAL A 13 -1.24 -5.42 6.01
N VAL A 14 -0.42 -6.31 5.45
CA VAL A 14 0.94 -6.60 5.93
C VAL A 14 1.93 -5.74 5.16
N PHE A 15 2.68 -4.90 5.87
CA PHE A 15 3.60 -3.92 5.29
C PHE A 15 5.05 -4.20 5.69
N LEU A 16 5.95 -4.29 4.70
CA LEU A 16 7.39 -4.44 4.90
C LEU A 16 8.11 -3.15 4.46
N ASP A 17 8.61 -2.40 5.45
CA ASP A 17 9.41 -1.18 5.24
C ASP A 17 10.86 -1.52 4.86
N GLY A 18 11.11 -1.65 3.56
CA GLY A 18 12.46 -1.89 3.05
C GLY A 18 13.24 -0.60 2.80
N LEU A 19 14.57 -0.71 2.91
CA LEU A 19 15.51 0.40 2.74
C LEU A 19 15.29 1.14 1.41
N GLY A 20 15.17 2.47 1.49
CA GLY A 20 15.03 3.32 0.30
C GLY A 20 13.61 3.31 -0.29
N LYS A 21 12.60 3.07 0.55
CA LYS A 21 11.19 2.94 0.13
C LYS A 21 10.97 1.81 -0.87
N ARG A 22 11.73 0.72 -0.73
CA ARG A 22 11.43 -0.53 -1.45
C ARG A 22 10.47 -1.29 -0.58
N GLN A 23 9.21 -1.27 -0.93
CA GLN A 23 8.15 -1.66 -0.02
C GLN A 23 7.34 -2.81 -0.58
N LEU A 24 6.95 -3.72 0.30
CA LEU A 24 6.02 -4.78 -0.01
C LEU A 24 4.75 -4.59 0.81
N TYR A 25 3.61 -4.63 0.13
CA TYR A 25 2.29 -4.62 0.73
C TYR A 25 1.59 -5.91 0.33
N ILE A 26 1.01 -6.61 1.30
CA ILE A 26 0.25 -7.83 1.09
C ILE A 26 -1.13 -7.60 1.68
N VAL A 27 -2.17 -7.79 0.88
CA VAL A 27 -3.58 -7.57 1.27
C VAL A 27 -4.36 -8.87 1.00
N PRO A 28 -4.38 -9.82 1.96
CA PRO A 28 -5.00 -11.13 1.77
C PRO A 28 -6.47 -11.07 1.33
N SER A 29 -7.25 -10.16 1.91
CA SER A 29 -8.68 -9.94 1.62
C SER A 29 -8.97 -9.58 0.16
N GLN A 30 -7.95 -9.18 -0.60
CA GLN A 30 -8.06 -8.74 -1.99
C GLN A 30 -7.15 -9.54 -2.94
N GLU A 31 -6.57 -10.64 -2.46
CA GLU A 31 -5.64 -11.47 -3.24
C GLU A 31 -4.52 -10.63 -3.91
N LEU A 32 -4.07 -9.58 -3.21
CA LEU A 32 -3.23 -8.53 -3.77
C LEU A 32 -1.86 -8.49 -3.10
N VAL A 33 -0.82 -8.44 -3.94
CA VAL A 33 0.57 -8.15 -3.51
C VAL A 33 1.11 -7.00 -4.34
N ILE A 34 1.66 -6.00 -3.67
CA ILE A 34 2.23 -4.79 -4.30
C ILE A 34 3.70 -4.69 -3.90
N LEU A 35 4.59 -4.77 -4.88
CA LEU A 35 5.99 -4.40 -4.72
C LEU A 35 6.22 -3.00 -5.31
N ARG A 36 6.55 -2.02 -4.46
CA ARG A 36 6.94 -0.68 -4.88
C ARG A 36 8.45 -0.62 -5.12
N THR A 37 8.83 -0.45 -6.38
CA THR A 37 10.21 -0.16 -6.81
C THR A 37 10.28 1.27 -7.34
N GLY A 38 10.87 2.18 -6.55
CA GLY A 38 10.93 3.59 -6.92
C GLY A 38 12.11 4.31 -6.24
N PRO A 39 12.23 5.63 -6.44
CA PRO A 39 13.31 6.41 -5.86
C PRO A 39 13.31 6.37 -4.32
N ASN A 40 14.47 6.58 -3.73
CA ASN A 40 14.62 6.79 -2.29
C ASN A 40 14.01 8.14 -1.93
N ASP A 41 12.76 8.16 -1.49
CA ASP A 41 12.04 9.38 -1.13
C ASP A 41 11.52 9.27 0.30
N PHE A 42 12.14 10.00 1.23
CA PHE A 42 11.72 9.99 2.63
C PHE A 42 10.39 10.72 2.88
N GLY A 43 9.93 11.55 1.93
CA GLY A 43 8.62 12.21 1.98
C GLY A 43 7.48 11.39 1.38
N TRP A 44 7.77 10.17 0.90
CA TRP A 44 6.76 9.29 0.33
C TRP A 44 5.72 8.87 1.38
N ASP A 45 4.44 9.08 1.03
CA ASP A 45 3.29 8.59 1.78
C ASP A 45 3.07 7.11 1.49
N ASP A 46 3.38 6.29 2.49
CA ASP A 46 3.39 4.85 2.38
C ASP A 46 1.96 4.27 2.25
N SER A 47 0.91 5.05 2.57
CA SER A 47 -0.50 4.67 2.35
C SER A 47 -0.99 4.88 0.91
N ARG A 48 -0.37 5.80 0.16
CA ARG A 48 -0.95 6.33 -1.06
C ARG A 48 -1.15 5.30 -2.17
N LEU A 49 -0.10 4.53 -2.49
CA LEU A 49 -0.18 3.52 -3.55
C LEU A 49 -1.12 2.35 -3.21
N PRO A 50 -0.99 1.66 -2.04
CA PRO A 50 -1.88 0.55 -1.73
C PRO A 50 -3.33 1.00 -1.63
N ASP A 51 -3.62 2.16 -1.05
CA ASP A 51 -5.02 2.58 -0.84
C ASP A 51 -5.73 2.94 -2.14
N ILE A 52 -5.02 3.53 -3.11
CA ILE A 52 -5.58 3.75 -4.45
C ILE A 52 -5.99 2.42 -5.09
N LEU A 53 -5.14 1.39 -5.00
CA LEU A 53 -5.40 0.09 -5.58
C LEU A 53 -6.52 -0.65 -4.85
N ILE A 54 -6.51 -0.62 -3.51
CA ILE A 54 -7.52 -1.23 -2.66
C ILE A 54 -8.91 -0.66 -2.95
N ARG A 55 -9.04 0.68 -2.94
CA ARG A 55 -10.32 1.35 -3.20
C ARG A 55 -10.84 1.07 -4.62
N ALA A 56 -9.93 0.98 -5.59
CA ALA A 56 -10.29 0.65 -6.97
C ALA A 56 -10.79 -0.80 -7.13
N LEU A 57 -10.24 -1.75 -6.38
CA LEU A 57 -10.72 -3.15 -6.38
C LEU A 57 -12.08 -3.27 -5.67
N GLN A 58 -12.24 -2.65 -4.49
CA GLN A 58 -13.52 -2.60 -3.77
C GLN A 58 -14.64 -1.98 -4.61
N GLY A 59 -14.33 -0.95 -5.40
CA GLY A 59 -15.29 -0.31 -6.30
C GLY A 59 -15.70 -1.17 -7.51
N LYS A 60 -14.87 -2.13 -7.93
CA LYS A 60 -15.21 -3.08 -9.01
C LYS A 60 -16.17 -4.17 -8.54
N ASP A 61 -16.10 -4.54 -7.27
CA ASP A 61 -17.01 -5.54 -6.68
C ASP A 61 -18.37 -4.93 -6.29
N ALA A 62 -18.50 -3.61 -6.32
CA ALA A 62 -19.74 -2.87 -6.05
C ALA A 62 -20.58 -2.54 -7.30
N ALA A 63 -20.11 -2.91 -8.50
CA ALA A 63 -20.77 -2.66 -9.79
C ALA A 63 -21.25 -3.96 -10.44
#